data_AF-A0A927I2S3-F1
#
_entry.id   AF-A0A927I2S3-F1
#
_cell.length_a   1.000
_cell.length_b   1.000
_cell.length_c   1.000
_cell.angle_alpha   90.00
_cell.angle_beta   90.00
_cell.angle_gamma   90.00
#
_symmetry.space_group_name_H-M   'P 1'
#
loop_
_entity.id
_entity.type
_entity.pdbx_description
1 polymer ?
#
loop_
_entity_poly.entity_id
_entity_poly.type
_entity_poly.pdbx_seq_one_letter_code
_entity_poly.pdbx_strand_id
1 'polypeptide(L)'
;APSPAPAAPAPATPAPAAIVGSAVPASAEPASRQEPRGLDQLSRIEEKAARIEEKFARYEAVLTRAEASLERSAHKVDAAAGTMDFAAIRGEIANLRSRVDATPRAGTLFMTAIVTAVLTVILTILVLKFGVPGLFGGLLPR
;
A
#
# COMPACT_ATOMS: atom_id res chain seq x y z
N ALA A 1 -22.79 -39.64 4.92
CA ALA A 1 -22.25 -38.26 4.82
C ALA A 1 -20.76 -38.34 4.50
N PRO A 2 -20.22 -37.43 3.67
CA PRO A 2 -19.22 -37.74 2.64
C PRO A 2 -17.76 -37.41 3.02
N SER A 3 -16.82 -38.04 2.30
CA SER A 3 -15.37 -37.80 2.29
C SER A 3 -14.98 -36.36 1.94
N PRO A 4 -13.88 -35.83 2.49
CA PRO A 4 -13.34 -34.54 2.08
C PRO A 4 -12.68 -34.63 0.69
N ALA A 5 -12.94 -33.60 -0.12
CA ALA A 5 -12.51 -33.45 -1.50
C ALA A 5 -10.99 -33.16 -1.64
N PRO A 6 -10.36 -33.49 -2.78
CA PRO A 6 -8.96 -33.18 -3.06
C PRO A 6 -8.70 -31.67 -3.17
N ALA A 7 -7.63 -31.19 -2.53
CA ALA A 7 -7.19 -29.80 -2.57
C ALA A 7 -6.68 -29.39 -3.95
N ALA A 8 -7.12 -28.22 -4.43
CA ALA A 8 -6.67 -27.60 -5.68
C ALA A 8 -5.21 -27.07 -5.56
N PRO A 9 -4.40 -27.10 -6.63
CA PRO A 9 -3.03 -26.60 -6.60
C PRO A 9 -2.98 -25.06 -6.62
N ALA A 10 -2.15 -24.50 -5.75
CA ALA A 10 -1.91 -23.05 -5.64
C ALA A 10 -1.09 -22.51 -6.85
N PRO A 11 -1.30 -21.26 -7.28
CA PRO A 11 -0.56 -20.65 -8.38
C PRO A 11 0.89 -20.33 -7.99
N ALA A 12 1.85 -20.79 -8.79
CA ALA A 12 3.27 -20.50 -8.62
C ALA A 12 3.59 -19.07 -9.07
N THR A 13 4.23 -18.29 -8.19
CA THR A 13 4.83 -16.98 -8.50
C THR A 13 6.08 -17.13 -9.38
N PRO A 14 6.23 -16.35 -10.47
CA PRO A 14 7.45 -16.37 -11.28
C PRO A 14 8.61 -15.66 -10.56
N ALA A 15 9.74 -16.35 -10.43
CA ALA A 15 10.99 -15.82 -9.91
C ALA A 15 11.64 -14.81 -10.89
N PRO A 16 12.40 -13.81 -10.40
CA PRO A 16 13.02 -12.80 -11.26
C PRO A 16 14.14 -13.39 -12.12
N ALA A 17 14.08 -13.13 -13.43
CA ALA A 17 15.10 -13.49 -14.39
C ALA A 17 16.37 -12.64 -14.16
N ALA A 18 17.49 -13.29 -13.88
CA ALA A 18 18.80 -12.66 -13.82
C ALA A 18 19.23 -12.20 -15.22
N ILE A 19 19.49 -10.90 -15.34
CA ILE A 19 20.10 -10.26 -16.51
C ILE A 19 21.60 -10.53 -16.54
N VAL A 20 21.99 -11.25 -17.59
CA VAL A 20 23.27 -11.42 -18.30
C VAL A 20 24.48 -10.60 -17.81
N GLY A 21 25.60 -11.29 -17.60
CA GLY A 21 26.94 -10.70 -17.52
C GLY A 21 27.97 -11.50 -18.33
N SER A 22 28.69 -10.78 -19.19
CA SER A 22 29.97 -11.13 -19.82
C SER A 22 29.96 -11.96 -21.11
N ALA A 23 30.06 -11.21 -22.22
CA ALA A 23 30.52 -11.68 -23.51
C ALA A 23 32.03 -11.98 -23.48
N VAL A 24 32.42 -13.13 -24.03
CA VAL A 24 33.78 -13.37 -24.55
C VAL A 24 33.62 -13.63 -26.04
N PRO A 25 34.10 -12.75 -26.95
CA PRO A 25 34.19 -13.10 -28.35
C PRO A 25 35.37 -14.05 -28.50
N ALA A 26 35.11 -15.28 -28.93
CA ALA A 26 36.17 -16.20 -29.33
C ALA A 26 36.88 -15.60 -30.56
N SER A 27 38.17 -15.28 -30.40
CA SER A 27 39.09 -14.94 -31.49
C SER A 27 38.99 -15.96 -32.62
N ALA A 28 38.68 -15.49 -33.81
CA ALA A 28 39.02 -16.16 -35.05
C ALA A 28 39.93 -15.22 -35.84
N GLU A 29 41.18 -15.59 -35.98
CA GLU A 29 42.17 -14.91 -36.83
C GLU A 29 42.91 -15.97 -37.67
N PRO A 30 43.59 -15.61 -38.77
CA PRO A 30 42.98 -15.44 -40.09
C PRO A 30 43.69 -16.32 -41.15
N ALA A 31 43.08 -16.57 -42.32
CA ALA A 31 43.75 -16.65 -43.62
C ALA A 31 42.84 -17.14 -44.77
N SER A 32 42.66 -16.23 -45.74
CA SER A 32 42.65 -16.46 -47.19
C SER A 32 41.78 -17.57 -47.81
N ARG A 33 40.55 -17.21 -48.18
CA ARG A 33 40.04 -17.47 -49.53
C ARG A 33 39.45 -16.19 -50.10
N GLN A 34 40.27 -15.46 -50.86
CA GLN A 34 39.76 -14.46 -51.80
C GLN A 34 38.94 -15.18 -52.89
N GLU A 35 37.84 -14.53 -53.31
CA GLU A 35 36.80 -14.92 -54.29
C GLU A 35 35.64 -15.82 -53.83
N PRO A 36 34.52 -15.85 -54.56
CA PRO A 36 33.45 -14.85 -54.71
C PRO A 36 32.46 -14.85 -53.52
N ARG A 37 32.84 -15.46 -52.38
CA ARG A 37 32.01 -15.57 -51.18
C ARG A 37 31.98 -14.30 -50.32
N GLY A 38 32.89 -13.35 -50.58
CA GLY A 38 32.91 -12.05 -49.91
C GLY A 38 31.71 -11.17 -50.27
N LEU A 39 31.24 -11.23 -51.53
CA LEU A 39 30.03 -10.52 -51.96
C LEU A 39 28.77 -11.09 -51.28
N ASP A 40 28.72 -12.41 -51.07
CA ASP A 40 27.63 -13.05 -50.31
C ASP A 40 27.69 -12.68 -48.82
N GLN A 41 28.90 -12.54 -48.24
CA GLN A 41 29.06 -12.04 -46.87
C GLN A 41 28.68 -10.56 -46.73
N LEU A 42 29.08 -9.72 -47.70
CA LEU A 42 28.71 -8.31 -47.76
C LEU A 42 27.19 -8.15 -47.89
N SER A 43 26.54 -8.94 -48.75
CA SER A 43 25.08 -8.96 -48.88
C SER A 43 24.39 -9.44 -47.59
N ARG A 44 24.91 -10.47 -46.92
CA ARG A 44 24.40 -10.90 -45.59
C ARG A 44 24.62 -9.87 -44.49
N ILE A 45 25.69 -9.08 -44.59
CA ILE A 45 25.96 -7.97 -43.66
C ILE A 45 24.99 -6.82 -43.93
N GLU A 46 24.72 -6.49 -45.19
CA GLU A 46 23.76 -5.46 -45.61
C GLU A 46 22.33 -5.81 -45.18
N GLU A 47 21.90 -7.06 -45.41
CA GLU A 47 20.62 -7.59 -44.94
C GLU A 47 20.49 -7.50 -43.40
N LYS A 48 21.57 -7.81 -42.67
CA LYS A 48 21.60 -7.69 -41.21
C LYS A 48 21.59 -6.23 -40.76
N ALA A 49 22.30 -5.35 -41.45
CA ALA A 49 22.33 -3.92 -41.16
C ALA A 49 20.96 -3.28 -41.37
N ALA A 50 20.27 -3.60 -42.47
CA ALA A 50 18.90 -3.14 -42.73
C ALA A 50 17.92 -3.62 -41.66
N ARG A 51 18.03 -4.88 -41.21
CA ARG A 51 17.20 -5.43 -40.14
C ARG A 51 17.52 -4.81 -38.77
N ILE A 52 18.75 -4.37 -38.56
CA ILE A 52 19.16 -3.63 -37.36
C ILE A 52 18.58 -2.22 -37.38
N GLU A 53 18.67 -1.51 -38.51
CA GLU A 53 18.10 -0.18 -38.72
C GLU A 53 16.58 -0.17 -38.52
N GLU A 54 15.87 -1.15 -39.07
CA GLU A 54 14.42 -1.30 -38.87
C GLU A 54 14.07 -1.51 -37.39
N LYS A 55 14.88 -2.30 -36.67
CA LYS A 55 14.68 -2.50 -35.22
C LYS A 55 14.98 -1.23 -34.44
N PHE A 56 16.00 -0.47 -34.80
CA PHE A 56 16.31 0.81 -34.15
C PHE A 56 15.18 1.83 -34.35
N ALA A 57 14.63 1.97 -35.55
CA ALA A 57 13.47 2.82 -35.78
C ALA A 57 12.25 2.41 -34.95
N ARG A 58 12.04 1.09 -34.78
CA ARG A 58 10.97 0.56 -33.94
C ARG A 58 11.23 0.77 -32.44
N TYR A 59 12.49 0.70 -32.00
CA TYR A 59 12.87 1.01 -30.62
C TYR A 59 12.77 2.48 -30.31
N GLU A 60 13.17 3.38 -31.20
CA GLU A 60 13.02 4.82 -31.02
C GLU A 60 11.55 5.22 -30.86
N ALA A 61 10.64 4.62 -31.64
CA ALA A 61 9.21 4.84 -31.50
C ALA A 61 8.64 4.32 -30.15
N VAL A 62 9.19 3.22 -29.62
CA VAL A 62 8.82 2.70 -28.30
C VAL A 62 9.42 3.56 -27.18
N LEU A 63 10.63 4.10 -27.37
CA LEU A 63 11.33 4.95 -26.41
C LEU A 63 10.65 6.31 -26.28
N THR A 64 10.29 6.96 -27.39
CA THR A 64 9.48 8.20 -27.36
C THR A 64 8.11 7.97 -26.73
N ARG A 65 7.49 6.82 -26.97
CA ARG A 65 6.23 6.44 -26.30
C ARG A 65 6.42 6.20 -24.80
N ALA A 66 7.53 5.60 -24.40
CA ALA A 66 7.88 5.37 -23.00
C ALA A 66 8.17 6.69 -22.29
N GLU A 67 8.94 7.59 -22.90
CA GLU A 67 9.20 8.96 -22.43
C GLU A 67 7.89 9.74 -22.25
N ALA A 68 6.99 9.71 -23.23
CA ALA A 68 5.68 10.36 -23.11
C ALA A 68 4.81 9.75 -21.99
N SER A 69 4.97 8.45 -21.71
CA SER A 69 4.28 7.80 -20.58
C SER A 69 4.92 8.14 -19.23
N LEU A 70 6.25 8.32 -19.20
CA LEU A 70 7.03 8.67 -18.04
C LEU A 70 6.79 10.12 -17.65
N GLU A 71 6.83 11.06 -18.59
CA GLU A 71 6.52 12.47 -18.37
C GLU A 71 5.10 12.64 -17.81
N ARG A 72 4.13 11.93 -18.38
CA ARG A 72 2.74 11.93 -17.88
C ARG A 72 2.61 11.30 -16.49
N SER A 73 3.48 10.35 -16.14
CA SER A 73 3.50 9.73 -14.80
C SER A 73 4.22 10.62 -13.79
N ALA A 74 5.29 11.30 -14.20
CA ALA A 74 6.01 12.28 -13.40
C ALA A 74 5.11 13.47 -13.04
N HIS A 75 4.35 14.01 -13.99
CA HIS A 75 3.38 15.06 -13.71
C HIS A 75 2.26 14.62 -12.76
N LYS A 76 1.81 13.36 -12.85
CA LYS A 76 0.82 12.81 -11.90
C LYS A 76 1.41 12.60 -10.51
N VAL A 77 2.66 12.16 -10.42
CA VAL A 77 3.39 11.96 -9.16
C VAL A 77 3.71 13.32 -8.52
N ASP A 78 4.13 14.30 -9.29
CA ASP A 78 4.42 15.67 -8.83
C ASP A 78 3.15 16.38 -8.34
N ALA A 79 2.03 16.23 -9.06
CA ALA A 79 0.72 16.70 -8.59
C ALA A 79 0.25 15.96 -7.33
N ALA A 80 0.49 14.65 -7.22
CA ALA A 80 0.17 13.88 -6.02
C ALA A 80 1.07 14.26 -4.83
N ALA A 81 2.36 14.52 -5.06
CA ALA A 81 3.31 14.94 -4.04
C ALA A 81 3.05 16.39 -3.59
N GLY A 82 2.66 17.27 -4.51
CA GLY A 82 2.31 18.66 -4.23
C GLY A 82 0.94 18.82 -3.55
N THR A 83 0.01 17.88 -3.74
CA THR A 83 -1.29 17.87 -3.06
C THR A 83 -1.32 17.06 -1.77
N MET A 84 -0.32 16.18 -1.56
CA MET A 84 -0.12 15.46 -0.30
C MET A 84 0.66 16.36 0.66
N ASP A 85 -0.03 17.36 1.20
CA ASP A 85 0.54 18.30 2.17
C ASP A 85 0.78 17.60 3.52
N PHE A 86 1.92 16.91 3.61
CA PHE A 86 2.33 16.15 4.79
C PHE A 86 2.41 17.00 6.05
N ALA A 87 2.61 18.32 5.91
CA ALA A 87 2.59 19.25 7.03
C ALA A 87 1.18 19.47 7.57
N ALA A 88 0.19 19.62 6.69
CA ALA A 88 -1.22 19.71 7.05
C ALA A 88 -1.72 18.42 7.72
N ILE A 89 -1.41 17.24 7.13
CA ILE A 89 -1.80 15.93 7.68
C ILE A 89 -1.19 15.74 9.08
N ARG A 90 0.06 16.15 9.30
CA ARG A 90 0.72 16.04 10.61
C ARG A 90 0.06 16.94 11.66
N GLY A 91 -0.38 18.13 11.26
CA GLY A 91 -1.14 19.06 12.11
C GLY A 91 -2.51 18.49 12.49
N GLU A 92 -3.23 17.90 11.54
CA GLU A 92 -4.51 17.25 11.77
C GLU A 92 -4.40 16.03 12.70
N ILE A 93 -3.38 15.20 12.52
CA ILE A 93 -3.12 14.05 13.39
C ILE A 93 -2.80 14.51 14.82
N ALA A 94 -2.02 15.58 14.98
CA ALA A 94 -1.73 16.15 16.30
C ALA A 94 -3.00 16.71 16.96
N ASN A 95 -3.86 17.39 16.20
CA ASN A 95 -5.15 17.88 16.68
C ASN A 95 -6.07 16.72 17.09
N LEU A 96 -6.17 15.69 16.25
CA LEU A 96 -6.98 14.50 16.53
C LEU A 96 -6.49 13.79 17.80
N ARG A 97 -5.18 13.64 17.95
CA ARG A 97 -4.57 13.06 19.16
C ARG A 97 -4.89 13.88 20.40
N SER A 98 -4.83 15.20 20.33
CA SER A 98 -5.21 16.07 21.45
C SER A 98 -6.68 15.90 21.88
N ARG A 99 -7.59 15.71 20.92
CA ARG A 99 -9.02 15.48 21.21
C ARG A 99 -9.28 14.09 21.78
N VAL A 100 -8.57 13.08 21.29
CA VAL A 100 -8.63 11.71 21.84
C VAL A 100 -8.09 11.67 23.26
N ASP A 101 -6.97 12.34 23.53
CA ASP A 101 -6.39 12.44 24.87
C ASP A 101 -7.27 13.28 25.82
N ALA A 102 -7.97 14.29 25.31
CA ALA A 102 -8.94 15.07 26.07
C ALA A 102 -10.25 14.31 26.36
N THR A 103 -10.53 13.21 25.65
CA THR A 103 -11.71 12.39 25.89
C THR A 103 -11.51 11.57 27.17
N PRO A 104 -12.46 11.59 28.13
CA PRO A 104 -12.34 10.82 29.37
C PRO A 104 -12.09 9.35 29.05
N ARG A 105 -10.92 8.85 29.46
CA ARG A 105 -10.44 7.50 29.17
C ARG A 105 -11.44 6.47 29.72
N ALA A 106 -11.57 5.30 29.09
CA ALA A 106 -12.52 4.26 29.53
C ALA A 106 -12.41 3.93 31.05
N GLY A 107 -11.21 4.03 31.62
CA GLY A 107 -11.00 3.88 33.07
C GLY A 107 -11.68 4.94 33.94
N THR A 108 -11.77 6.21 33.49
CA THR A 108 -12.47 7.26 34.23
C THR A 108 -13.99 7.07 34.15
N LEU A 109 -14.51 6.63 33.01
CA LEU A 109 -15.93 6.25 32.88
C LEU A 109 -16.27 5.06 33.80
N PHE A 110 -15.39 4.07 33.87
CA PHE A 110 -15.57 2.92 34.75
C PHE A 110 -15.54 3.31 36.23
N MET A 111 -14.57 4.14 36.64
CA MET A 111 -14.48 4.64 38.01
C MET A 111 -15.68 5.49 38.40
N THR A 112 -16.11 6.40 37.53
CA THR A 112 -17.31 7.22 37.79
C THR A 112 -18.57 6.37 37.88
N ALA A 113 -18.71 5.32 37.05
CA ALA A 113 -19.81 4.37 37.15
C ALA A 113 -19.81 3.61 38.47
N ILE A 114 -18.65 3.10 38.92
CA ILE A 114 -18.52 2.42 40.22
C ILE A 114 -18.88 3.35 41.38
N VAL A 115 -18.29 4.55 41.41
CA VAL A 115 -18.56 5.53 42.47
C VAL A 115 -20.04 5.86 42.51
N THR A 116 -20.65 6.13 41.35
CA THR A 116 -22.08 6.44 41.26
C THR A 116 -22.93 5.26 41.72
N ALA A 117 -22.60 4.03 41.31
CA ALA A 117 -23.32 2.83 41.72
C ALA A 117 -23.28 2.65 43.24
N VAL A 118 -22.09 2.75 43.86
CA VAL A 118 -21.92 2.65 45.31
C VAL A 118 -22.69 3.76 46.04
N LEU A 119 -22.57 5.01 45.57
CA LEU A 119 -23.28 6.14 46.16
C LEU A 119 -24.80 5.95 46.12
N THR A 120 -25.32 5.43 44.99
CA THR A 120 -26.75 5.16 44.80
C THR A 120 -27.23 4.01 45.69
N VAL A 121 -26.42 2.97 45.86
CA VAL A 121 -26.72 1.85 46.78
C VAL A 121 -26.75 2.33 48.22
N ILE A 122 -25.77 3.13 48.64
CA ILE A 122 -25.75 3.72 49.99
C ILE A 122 -26.99 4.58 50.20
N LEU A 123 -27.31 5.46 49.24
CA LEU A 123 -28.48 6.33 49.31
C LEU A 123 -29.78 5.52 49.41
N THR A 124 -29.95 4.49 48.60
CA THR A 124 -31.14 3.61 48.65
C THR A 124 -31.23 2.87 49.99
N ILE A 125 -30.12 2.38 50.54
CA ILE A 125 -30.10 1.78 51.88
C ILE A 125 -30.52 2.82 52.94
N LEU A 126 -29.99 4.05 52.89
CA LEU A 126 -30.36 5.10 53.83
C LEU A 126 -31.86 5.43 53.75
N VAL A 127 -32.40 5.54 52.54
CA VAL A 127 -33.84 5.79 52.31
C VAL A 127 -34.70 4.65 52.86
N LEU A 128 -34.29 3.39 52.66
CA LEU A 128 -35.03 2.24 53.18
C LEU A 128 -34.91 2.10 54.71
N LYS A 129 -33.73 2.44 55.26
CA LYS A 129 -33.40 2.26 56.69
C LYS A 129 -33.95 3.39 57.56
N PHE A 130 -33.88 4.63 57.08
CA PHE A 130 -34.24 5.85 57.83
C PHE A 130 -35.52 6.52 57.31
N GLY A 131 -36.07 6.03 56.19
CA GLY A 131 -37.18 6.69 55.51
C GLY A 131 -36.73 7.99 54.82
N VAL A 132 -37.60 8.56 53.98
CA VAL A 132 -37.43 9.95 53.53
C VAL A 132 -38.12 10.86 54.55
N PRO A 133 -37.40 11.61 55.40
CA PRO A 133 -38.01 12.59 56.29
C PRO A 133 -38.66 13.67 55.42
N GLY A 134 -39.99 13.60 55.28
CA GLY A 134 -40.79 14.53 54.48
C GLY A 134 -41.70 13.89 53.43
N LEU A 135 -41.51 12.62 53.04
CA LEU A 135 -42.35 11.99 51.99
C LEU A 135 -43.58 11.24 52.56
N PHE A 136 -43.44 10.59 53.72
CA PHE A 136 -44.53 9.83 54.37
C PHE A 136 -45.27 10.62 55.48
N GLY A 137 -44.76 11.78 55.89
CA GLY A 137 -45.40 12.62 56.93
C GLY A 137 -46.61 13.44 56.46
N GLY A 138 -46.86 13.50 55.14
CA GLY A 138 -47.97 14.29 54.55
C GLY A 138 -49.13 13.46 53.98
N LEU A 139 -49.04 12.12 53.96
CA LEU A 139 -50.03 11.24 53.32
C LEU A 139 -50.90 10.45 54.30
N LEU A 140 -50.80 10.71 55.60
CA LEU A 140 -51.74 10.20 56.61
C LEU A 140 -52.61 11.36 57.11
N PRO A 141 -53.86 11.51 56.60
CA PRO A 141 -54.84 12.37 57.24
C PRO A 141 -55.20 11.73 58.60
N ARG A 142 -55.21 12.58 59.65
CA ARG A 142 -55.72 12.24 60.97
C ARG A 142 -57.23 12.02 60.92
#